data_AF-W2IHV1-F1
#
_entry.id   AF-W2IHV1-F1
#
_cell.length_a   1.000
_cell.length_b   1.000
_cell.length_c   1.000
_cell.angle_alpha   90.00
_cell.angle_beta   90.00
_cell.angle_gamma   90.00
#
_symmetry.space_group_name_H-M   'P 1'
#
loop_
_entity.id
_entity.type
_entity.pdbx_description
1 polymer ?
#
loop_
_entity_poly.entity_id
_entity_poly.type
_entity_poly.pdbx_seq_one_letter_code
_entity_poly.pdbx_strand_id
1 'polypeptide(L)'
;MVSGGKKPRRQRRARLQGPGALLQSSSDTAYPSSRLLVWHSHFTHAASRHESVINGHAVNQQLEVYLPSKAGKAAAQSLQWETGFYYEIKAPVDMFLSPTFIREYLTDGGAVFMVAKNAPVDASQSAMLLPSGQLLLLVDVETYQQLGIVGEKYGKSIPTTNRSAHVKRAQKYVITLDLTSSAFTEEGGNTFRDRVRKCLNSKLEDLDMLLCAYNQRGSARTILFGDDDQIPRSRVELNAKITTFSDVFLPKFGAFYTELGANEEHAEEDGDTLRTSLQEAYDWLGLVACGLTDLLQRQKPEEYVSTFTGIPDSFECEPDSEITTVRWRGLLAAPFCSTIVEKVQRAVNSGELPWAAVTVWGFPDVFVPWVQSKTSKSSKGESESQRREHGYLGNGSNNYTLLMLPNDEYFMLQALGPHDSTV
;
A
#
# COMPACT_ATOMS: atom_id res chain seq x y z
N MET A 1 -17.95 -55.83 -39.91
CA MET A 1 -16.92 -55.58 -40.95
C MET A 1 -17.16 -54.21 -41.56
N VAL A 2 -16.11 -53.37 -41.64
CA VAL A 2 -16.04 -52.07 -42.37
C VAL A 2 -16.88 -50.95 -41.70
N SER A 3 -16.53 -49.67 -41.55
CA SER A 3 -15.53 -48.70 -42.05
C SER A 3 -15.51 -47.55 -41.01
N GLY A 4 -14.41 -46.89 -40.65
CA GLY A 4 -13.75 -45.84 -41.45
C GLY A 4 -14.43 -44.47 -41.29
N GLY A 5 -13.74 -43.49 -40.67
CA GLY A 5 -14.20 -42.08 -40.66
C GLY A 5 -13.62 -41.19 -39.55
N LYS A 6 -12.40 -40.68 -39.73
CA LYS A 6 -11.86 -39.54 -38.96
C LYS A 6 -12.59 -38.25 -39.38
N LYS A 7 -13.01 -37.41 -38.42
CA LYS A 7 -13.39 -36.00 -38.66
C LYS A 7 -12.27 -35.05 -38.20
N PRO A 8 -11.94 -34.00 -38.97
CA PRO A 8 -10.80 -33.13 -38.72
C PRO A 8 -11.07 -32.06 -37.65
N ARG A 9 -9.98 -31.67 -37.01
CA ARG A 9 -9.84 -30.64 -35.97
C ARG A 9 -10.22 -29.27 -36.55
N ARG A 10 -11.20 -28.58 -35.94
CA ARG A 10 -11.56 -27.19 -36.27
C ARG A 10 -10.38 -26.27 -35.93
N GLN A 11 -9.64 -25.82 -36.94
CA GLN A 11 -8.79 -24.64 -36.86
C GLN A 11 -9.71 -23.43 -36.62
N ARG A 12 -9.53 -22.76 -35.46
CA ARG A 12 -10.11 -21.44 -35.23
C ARG A 12 -9.35 -20.44 -36.09
N ARG A 13 -10.10 -19.72 -36.91
CA ARG A 13 -9.66 -18.69 -37.86
C ARG A 13 -8.71 -17.69 -37.19
N ALA A 14 -7.54 -17.51 -37.79
CA ALA A 14 -6.76 -16.28 -37.65
C ALA A 14 -7.62 -15.11 -38.15
N ARG A 15 -7.86 -14.11 -37.30
CA ARG A 15 -8.36 -12.81 -37.73
C ARG A 15 -7.15 -11.90 -37.99
N LEU A 16 -7.29 -11.16 -39.08
CA LEU A 16 -6.30 -10.34 -39.75
C LEU A 16 -5.67 -9.29 -38.84
N GLN A 17 -4.36 -9.12 -39.03
CA GLN A 17 -3.53 -8.04 -38.52
C GLN A 17 -4.02 -6.70 -39.08
N GLY A 18 -4.22 -5.73 -38.20
CA GLY A 18 -4.30 -4.31 -38.53
C GLY A 18 -3.21 -3.56 -37.74
N PRO A 19 -2.77 -2.38 -38.20
CA PRO A 19 -1.66 -1.63 -37.60
C PRO A 19 -1.96 -1.01 -36.22
N GLY A 20 -3.14 -1.29 -35.64
CA GLY A 20 -3.51 -0.96 -34.26
C GLY A 20 -3.48 -2.15 -33.30
N ALA A 21 -2.80 -3.24 -33.65
CA ALA A 21 -2.59 -4.36 -32.75
C ALA A 21 -1.53 -4.01 -31.70
N LEU A 22 -2.02 -3.44 -30.60
CA LEU A 22 -1.56 -3.54 -29.21
C LEU A 22 -0.21 -4.24 -29.02
N LEU A 23 0.62 -3.63 -28.18
CA LEU A 23 1.73 -4.23 -27.43
C LEU A 23 1.29 -5.45 -26.60
N GLN A 24 0.76 -6.49 -27.24
CA GLN A 24 0.78 -7.84 -26.71
C GLN A 24 2.18 -8.35 -26.98
N SER A 25 3.00 -8.25 -25.94
CA SER A 25 4.24 -9.00 -25.86
C SER A 25 3.98 -10.45 -26.27
N SER A 26 4.93 -11.01 -27.01
CA SER A 26 4.93 -12.40 -27.45
C SER A 26 4.53 -13.35 -26.30
N SER A 27 3.83 -14.44 -26.62
CA SER A 27 3.43 -15.48 -25.66
C SER A 27 4.60 -16.11 -24.87
N ASP A 28 5.85 -15.85 -25.28
CA ASP A 28 7.08 -16.33 -24.65
C ASP A 28 7.71 -15.35 -23.63
N THR A 29 7.13 -14.16 -23.43
CA THR A 29 7.59 -13.18 -22.43
C THR A 29 6.54 -12.97 -21.35
N ALA A 30 6.33 -14.00 -20.51
CA ALA A 30 5.45 -13.95 -19.35
C ALA A 30 6.09 -13.13 -18.21
N TYR A 31 6.26 -11.82 -18.42
CA TYR A 31 6.63 -10.93 -17.32
C TYR A 31 5.41 -10.71 -16.41
N PRO A 32 5.60 -10.75 -15.09
CA PRO A 32 4.52 -10.47 -14.15
C PRO A 32 4.14 -8.98 -14.27
N SER A 33 2.99 -8.67 -14.86
CA SER A 33 2.53 -7.30 -15.09
C SER A 33 2.03 -6.67 -13.79
N SER A 34 2.68 -5.61 -13.32
CA SER A 34 2.11 -4.71 -12.32
C SER A 34 0.83 -4.06 -12.86
N ARG A 35 -0.17 -3.89 -11.99
CA ARG A 35 -1.46 -3.29 -12.37
C ARG A 35 -1.62 -1.95 -11.68
N LEU A 36 -2.02 -0.93 -12.43
CA LEU A 36 -2.40 0.37 -11.89
C LEU A 36 -3.91 0.52 -12.01
N LEU A 37 -4.59 0.60 -10.87
CA LEU A 37 -6.02 0.88 -10.81
C LEU A 37 -6.21 2.38 -10.58
N VAL A 38 -7.12 2.98 -11.34
CA VAL A 38 -7.41 4.42 -11.19
C VAL A 38 -8.88 4.63 -10.88
N TRP A 39 -9.16 5.50 -9.92
CA TRP A 39 -10.49 6.01 -9.63
C TRP A 39 -10.49 7.52 -9.67
N HIS A 40 -11.61 8.07 -10.10
CA HIS A 40 -11.92 9.48 -10.07
C HIS A 40 -13.11 9.70 -9.14
N SER A 41 -13.01 10.68 -8.24
CA SER A 41 -14.11 11.00 -7.32
C SER A 41 -13.93 12.38 -6.71
N HIS A 42 -14.88 12.75 -5.84
CA HIS A 42 -14.77 13.91 -4.97
C HIS A 42 -14.66 13.44 -3.51
N PHE A 43 -14.00 14.19 -2.63
CA PHE A 43 -13.84 13.77 -1.23
C PHE A 43 -15.19 13.76 -0.48
N THR A 44 -16.03 14.74 -0.74
CA THR A 44 -17.38 14.88 -0.15
C THR A 44 -18.41 13.91 -0.71
N HIS A 45 -18.10 13.19 -1.80
CA HIS A 45 -19.05 12.26 -2.41
C HIS A 45 -19.27 11.02 -1.54
N ALA A 46 -20.53 10.61 -1.33
CA ALA A 46 -20.86 9.50 -0.43
C ALA A 46 -20.25 8.14 -0.84
N ALA A 47 -20.01 7.93 -2.14
CA ALA A 47 -19.36 6.71 -2.66
C ALA A 47 -17.83 6.86 -2.80
N SER A 48 -17.25 7.95 -2.31
CA SER A 48 -15.82 8.20 -2.36
C SER A 48 -15.05 7.12 -1.59
N ARG A 49 -13.94 6.66 -2.16
CA ARG A 49 -13.20 5.51 -1.62
C ARG A 49 -11.90 5.88 -0.91
N HIS A 50 -11.51 7.16 -0.94
CA HIS A 50 -10.25 7.65 -0.40
C HIS A 50 -10.00 7.17 1.04
N GLU A 51 -10.95 7.33 1.95
CA GLU A 51 -10.81 6.86 3.34
C GLU A 51 -10.62 5.35 3.42
N SER A 52 -11.38 4.58 2.63
CA SER A 52 -11.28 3.11 2.69
C SER A 52 -9.95 2.60 2.13
N VAL A 53 -9.37 3.29 1.14
CA VAL A 53 -8.05 2.97 0.60
C VAL A 53 -6.96 3.35 1.59
N ILE A 54 -6.99 4.57 2.14
CA ILE A 54 -5.99 5.04 3.11
C ILE A 54 -6.02 4.17 4.38
N ASN A 55 -7.21 3.96 4.97
CA ASN A 55 -7.38 3.14 6.17
C ASN A 55 -7.17 1.65 5.90
N GLY A 56 -7.42 1.20 4.67
CA GLY A 56 -7.15 -0.17 4.25
C GLY A 56 -5.67 -0.47 4.06
N HIS A 57 -4.84 0.55 3.86
CA HIS A 57 -3.38 0.41 3.77
C HIS A 57 -2.73 0.63 5.14
N ALA A 58 -2.82 -0.39 5.99
CA ALA A 58 -2.59 -0.27 7.43
C ALA A 58 -1.16 0.17 7.81
N VAL A 59 -0.14 -0.39 7.14
CA VAL A 59 1.28 -0.18 7.46
C VAL A 59 2.03 0.36 6.25
N ASN A 60 2.65 1.52 6.40
CA ASN A 60 3.30 2.25 5.31
C ASN A 60 4.76 2.55 5.67
N GLN A 61 5.66 2.46 4.69
CA GLN A 61 7.10 2.69 4.86
C GLN A 61 7.49 4.15 4.60
N GLN A 62 6.84 4.76 3.60
CA GLN A 62 7.16 6.10 3.14
C GLN A 62 5.89 6.84 2.72
N LEU A 63 5.82 8.12 3.04
CA LEU A 63 4.81 9.05 2.54
C LEU A 63 5.54 10.26 1.98
N GLU A 64 5.16 10.69 0.78
CA GLU A 64 5.68 11.89 0.14
C GLU A 64 4.54 12.74 -0.39
N VAL A 65 4.59 14.02 -0.05
CA VAL A 65 3.65 15.05 -0.52
C VAL A 65 4.37 15.91 -1.53
N TYR A 66 3.69 16.23 -2.63
CA TYR A 66 4.18 17.06 -3.72
C TYR A 66 3.37 18.35 -3.76
N LEU A 67 4.07 19.47 -3.57
CA LEU A 67 3.46 20.79 -3.40
C LEU A 67 4.02 21.73 -4.47
N PRO A 68 3.23 22.05 -5.51
CA PRO A 68 3.67 22.92 -6.58
C PRO A 68 3.78 24.37 -6.14
N SER A 69 4.59 25.14 -6.88
CA SER A 69 4.75 26.59 -6.76
C SER A 69 5.39 27.09 -5.45
N LYS A 70 5.61 28.40 -5.38
CA LYS A 70 6.09 29.09 -4.16
C LYS A 70 5.17 28.92 -2.96
N ALA A 71 3.86 28.80 -3.19
CA ALA A 71 2.90 28.51 -2.13
C ALA A 71 3.16 27.12 -1.52
N GLY A 72 3.63 26.17 -2.32
CA GLY A 72 4.00 24.83 -1.87
C GLY A 72 5.06 24.82 -0.78
N LYS A 73 5.99 25.78 -0.79
CA LYS A 73 7.01 25.92 0.27
C LYS A 73 6.40 26.33 1.62
N ALA A 74 5.40 27.21 1.63
CA ALA A 74 4.70 27.60 2.85
C ALA A 74 3.87 26.44 3.41
N ALA A 75 3.14 25.74 2.54
CA ALA A 75 2.40 24.53 2.91
C ALA A 75 3.34 23.44 3.47
N ALA A 76 4.53 23.26 2.87
CA ALA A 76 5.54 22.33 3.35
C ALA A 76 6.02 22.65 4.78
N GLN A 77 6.23 23.94 5.07
CA GLN A 77 6.61 24.40 6.41
C GLN A 77 5.51 24.19 7.45
N SER A 78 4.25 24.21 7.06
CA SER A 78 3.13 23.86 7.95
C SER A 78 3.09 22.34 8.22
N LEU A 79 3.24 21.55 7.17
CA LEU A 79 3.22 20.09 7.25
C LEU A 79 4.40 19.51 8.04
N GLN A 80 5.58 20.15 8.04
CA GLN A 80 6.75 19.63 8.75
C GLN A 80 6.54 19.45 10.27
N TRP A 81 5.59 20.19 10.84
CA TRP A 81 5.24 20.12 12.26
C TRP A 81 4.37 18.91 12.60
N GLU A 82 3.88 18.20 11.58
CA GLU A 82 3.22 16.91 11.78
C GLU A 82 4.23 15.86 12.18
N THR A 83 4.07 15.40 13.41
CA THR A 83 4.96 14.46 14.06
C THR A 83 4.21 13.21 14.45
N GLY A 84 4.96 12.13 14.56
CA GLY A 84 4.53 10.86 15.10
C GLY A 84 5.75 10.07 15.50
N PHE A 85 5.56 8.89 16.06
CA PHE A 85 6.68 8.04 16.42
C PHE A 85 6.29 6.58 16.31
N TYR A 86 7.31 5.74 16.22
CA TYR A 86 7.20 4.29 16.34
C TYR A 86 8.33 3.77 17.21
N TYR A 87 8.20 2.53 17.65
CA TYR A 87 9.23 1.81 18.38
C TYR A 87 9.85 0.77 17.48
N GLU A 88 11.18 0.65 17.58
CA GLU A 88 11.91 -0.54 17.18
C GLU A 88 12.18 -1.38 18.42
N ILE A 89 11.82 -2.66 18.36
CA ILE A 89 11.95 -3.59 19.47
C ILE A 89 12.43 -4.94 18.96
N LYS A 90 13.17 -5.66 19.80
CA LYS A 90 13.43 -7.09 19.61
C LYS A 90 12.79 -7.85 20.75
N ALA A 91 11.76 -8.63 20.45
CA ALA A 91 10.95 -9.29 21.48
C ALA A 91 10.22 -10.52 20.95
N PRO A 92 9.79 -11.42 21.85
CA PRO A 92 8.95 -12.54 21.47
C PRO A 92 7.54 -12.04 21.16
N VAL A 93 6.92 -12.64 20.14
CA VAL A 93 5.57 -12.27 19.67
C VAL A 93 4.49 -12.54 20.73
N ASP A 94 4.79 -13.39 21.73
CA ASP A 94 3.86 -13.70 22.82
C ASP A 94 3.53 -12.47 23.70
N MET A 95 4.36 -11.42 23.67
CA MET A 95 4.11 -10.19 24.42
C MET A 95 2.76 -9.53 24.09
N PHE A 96 2.28 -9.68 22.85
CA PHE A 96 1.00 -9.12 22.41
C PHE A 96 -0.20 -9.87 23.01
N LEU A 97 0.02 -11.07 23.56
CA LEU A 97 -0.99 -11.87 24.24
C LEU A 97 -1.09 -11.54 25.73
N SER A 98 -0.36 -10.55 26.25
CA SER A 98 -0.56 -10.08 27.62
C SER A 98 -1.99 -9.53 27.78
N PRO A 99 -2.74 -9.94 28.82
CA PRO A 99 -4.07 -9.37 29.11
C PRO A 99 -4.04 -7.85 29.24
N THR A 100 -2.99 -7.28 29.83
CA THR A 100 -2.82 -5.84 29.98
C THR A 100 -2.69 -5.17 28.62
N PHE A 101 -1.87 -5.73 27.72
CA PHE A 101 -1.70 -5.21 26.37
C PHE A 101 -3.00 -5.22 25.58
N ILE A 102 -3.71 -6.34 25.57
CA ILE A 102 -4.97 -6.50 24.84
C ILE A 102 -6.01 -5.47 25.32
N ARG A 103 -6.20 -5.38 26.64
CA ARG A 103 -7.18 -4.45 27.22
C ARG A 103 -6.85 -3.01 26.86
N GLU A 104 -5.63 -2.56 27.17
CA GLU A 104 -5.26 -1.15 27.08
C GLU A 104 -5.10 -0.63 25.65
N TYR A 105 -4.66 -1.49 24.71
CA TYR A 105 -4.31 -1.06 23.35
C TYR A 105 -5.25 -1.55 22.26
N LEU A 106 -6.03 -2.62 22.50
CA LEU A 106 -6.95 -3.17 21.50
C LEU A 106 -8.42 -3.04 21.92
N THR A 107 -8.75 -3.30 23.19
CA THR A 107 -10.16 -3.27 23.67
C THR A 107 -10.64 -1.87 24.04
N ASP A 108 -9.81 -1.05 24.66
CA ASP A 108 -10.15 0.34 25.06
C ASP A 108 -10.20 1.32 23.85
N GLY A 109 -10.42 0.79 22.64
CA GLY A 109 -10.52 1.49 21.35
C GLY A 109 -9.20 2.07 20.82
N GLY A 110 -8.07 1.52 21.24
CA GLY A 110 -6.81 1.76 20.56
C GLY A 110 -6.71 0.96 19.25
N ALA A 111 -5.73 1.32 18.44
CA ALA A 111 -5.27 0.51 17.32
C ALA A 111 -3.75 0.38 17.41
N VAL A 112 -3.24 -0.83 17.19
CA VAL A 112 -1.81 -1.11 17.12
C VAL A 112 -1.46 -1.56 15.72
N PHE A 113 -0.35 -1.03 15.22
CA PHE A 113 0.22 -1.38 13.93
C PHE A 113 1.59 -1.97 14.21
N MET A 114 1.84 -3.18 13.71
CA MET A 114 3.15 -3.83 13.84
C MET A 114 3.51 -4.57 12.56
N VAL A 115 4.78 -4.50 12.20
CA VAL A 115 5.39 -5.30 11.13
C VAL A 115 6.77 -5.80 11.57
N ALA A 116 7.12 -7.03 11.19
CA ALA A 116 8.47 -7.55 11.36
C ALA A 116 9.47 -6.75 10.48
N LYS A 117 10.61 -6.42 11.05
CA LYS A 117 11.68 -5.65 10.40
C LYS A 117 12.61 -6.61 9.64
N ASN A 118 12.93 -6.27 8.39
CA ASN A 118 13.86 -7.03 7.53
C ASN A 118 13.48 -8.52 7.44
N ALA A 119 12.20 -8.81 7.24
CA ALA A 119 11.65 -10.16 7.19
C ALA A 119 11.05 -10.46 5.82
N PRO A 120 11.88 -10.81 4.80
CA PRO A 120 11.39 -11.04 3.45
C PRO A 120 10.32 -12.13 3.40
N VAL A 121 9.14 -11.78 2.90
CA VAL A 121 7.93 -12.61 2.91
C VAL A 121 8.14 -13.99 2.31
N ASP A 122 9.01 -14.14 1.30
CA ASP A 122 9.25 -15.44 0.65
C ASP A 122 10.31 -16.28 1.34
N ALA A 123 11.21 -15.66 2.11
CA ALA A 123 12.39 -16.35 2.66
C ALA A 123 12.33 -16.57 4.18
N SER A 124 11.76 -15.63 4.94
CA SER A 124 11.77 -15.69 6.40
C SER A 124 10.38 -15.88 7.00
N GLN A 125 10.34 -16.19 8.28
CA GLN A 125 9.14 -16.02 9.07
C GLN A 125 8.88 -14.53 9.27
N SER A 126 7.62 -14.15 9.41
CA SER A 126 7.21 -12.76 9.57
C SER A 126 5.98 -12.69 10.46
N ALA A 127 5.77 -11.53 11.09
CA ALA A 127 4.61 -11.27 11.91
C ALA A 127 4.08 -9.86 11.64
N MET A 128 2.76 -9.70 11.77
CA MET A 128 2.09 -8.41 11.63
C MET A 128 0.93 -8.30 12.62
N LEU A 129 0.71 -7.10 13.18
CA LEU A 129 -0.49 -6.79 13.95
C LEU A 129 -1.28 -5.73 13.19
N LEU A 130 -2.50 -6.10 12.79
CA LEU A 130 -3.41 -5.21 12.08
C LEU A 130 -4.20 -4.32 13.07
N PRO A 131 -4.69 -3.15 12.63
CA PRO A 131 -5.53 -2.28 13.45
C PRO A 131 -6.84 -2.93 13.91
N SER A 132 -7.27 -4.02 13.26
CA SER A 132 -8.40 -4.85 13.70
C SER A 132 -8.10 -5.68 14.96
N GLY A 133 -6.86 -5.67 15.47
CA GLY A 133 -6.43 -6.52 16.58
C GLY A 133 -6.07 -7.95 16.18
N GLN A 134 -5.95 -8.21 14.87
CA GLN A 134 -5.57 -9.51 14.34
C GLN A 134 -4.04 -9.60 14.22
N LEU A 135 -3.46 -10.51 15.00
CA LEU A 135 -2.04 -10.88 14.94
C LEU A 135 -1.86 -12.00 13.93
N LEU A 136 -1.07 -11.74 12.90
CA LEU A 136 -0.80 -12.64 11.79
C LEU A 136 0.63 -13.15 11.89
N LEU A 137 0.81 -14.46 11.79
CA LEU A 137 2.12 -15.11 11.78
C LEU A 137 2.29 -15.85 10.47
N LEU A 138 3.29 -15.46 9.69
CA LEU A 138 3.72 -16.15 8.49
C LEU A 138 4.86 -17.09 8.84
N VAL A 139 4.62 -18.39 8.74
CA VAL A 139 5.56 -19.44 9.15
C VAL A 139 5.77 -20.48 8.05
N ASP A 140 6.92 -21.14 8.08
CA ASP A 140 7.19 -22.30 7.22
C ASP A 140 6.42 -23.55 7.69
N VAL A 141 6.52 -24.64 6.91
CA VAL A 141 5.84 -25.91 7.20
C VAL A 141 6.28 -26.50 8.54
N GLU A 142 7.58 -26.44 8.85
CA GLU A 142 8.15 -27.08 10.04
C GLU A 142 7.67 -26.39 11.31
N THR A 143 7.76 -25.06 11.32
CA THR A 143 7.32 -24.21 12.43
C THR A 143 5.81 -24.25 12.59
N TYR A 144 5.05 -24.29 11.49
CA TYR A 144 3.60 -24.50 11.54
C TYR A 144 3.23 -25.81 12.26
N GLN A 145 3.89 -26.92 11.90
CA GLN A 145 3.67 -28.22 12.53
C GLN A 145 4.11 -28.23 14.00
N GLN A 146 5.23 -27.58 14.32
CA GLN A 146 5.71 -27.46 15.69
C GLN A 146 4.75 -26.64 16.55
N LEU A 147 4.27 -25.49 16.07
CA LEU A 147 3.32 -24.64 16.81
C LEU A 147 2.02 -25.39 17.10
N GLY A 148 1.50 -26.15 16.12
CA GLY A 148 0.27 -26.92 16.27
C GLY A 148 -0.96 -26.03 16.46
N ILE A 149 -0.90 -24.81 15.92
CA ILE A 149 -2.01 -23.84 15.90
C ILE A 149 -2.63 -23.86 14.51
N VAL A 150 -3.96 -23.81 14.45
CA VAL A 150 -4.67 -23.84 13.17
C VAL A 150 -4.38 -22.58 12.37
N GLY A 151 -3.97 -22.76 11.11
CA GLY A 151 -3.75 -21.69 10.15
C GLY A 151 -4.08 -22.13 8.74
N GLU A 152 -3.85 -21.24 7.79
CA GLU A 152 -4.15 -21.46 6.38
C GLU A 152 -2.90 -21.47 5.52
N LYS A 153 -2.98 -22.12 4.36
CA LYS A 153 -1.90 -22.03 3.37
C LYS A 153 -1.83 -20.62 2.80
N TYR A 154 -0.64 -20.03 2.86
CA TYR A 154 -0.32 -18.76 2.25
C TYR A 154 -0.13 -18.90 0.72
N GLY A 155 -0.44 -17.84 -0.04
CA GLY A 155 -0.16 -17.77 -1.48
C GLY A 155 -1.18 -18.54 -2.32
N LYS A 156 -2.43 -18.67 -1.85
CA LYS A 156 -3.51 -19.33 -2.62
C LYS A 156 -3.77 -18.63 -3.96
N SER A 157 -3.45 -17.34 -4.07
CA SER A 157 -3.53 -16.52 -5.28
C SER A 157 -2.45 -16.79 -6.32
N ILE A 158 -1.36 -17.52 -5.97
CA ILE A 158 -0.29 -17.83 -6.92
C ILE A 158 -0.78 -18.87 -7.94
N PRO A 159 -0.83 -18.54 -9.24
CA PRO A 159 -1.30 -19.45 -10.28
C PRO A 159 -0.55 -20.79 -10.26
N THR A 160 -1.26 -21.88 -10.49
CA THR A 160 -0.70 -23.24 -10.51
C THR A 160 0.42 -23.41 -11.54
N THR A 161 0.46 -22.58 -12.58
CA THR A 161 1.49 -22.58 -13.63
C THR A 161 2.86 -22.11 -13.16
N ASN A 162 2.93 -21.31 -12.08
CA ASN A 162 4.19 -20.83 -11.50
C ASN A 162 4.67 -21.73 -10.34
N ARG A 163 3.96 -22.83 -10.04
CA ARG A 163 4.33 -23.76 -8.98
C ARG A 163 5.30 -24.81 -9.51
N SER A 164 6.60 -24.50 -9.47
CA SER A 164 7.63 -25.52 -9.72
C SER A 164 7.64 -26.58 -8.60
N ALA A 165 8.28 -27.73 -8.83
CA ALA A 165 8.44 -28.77 -7.80
C ALA A 165 9.16 -28.26 -6.52
N HIS A 166 9.99 -27.22 -6.63
CA HIS A 166 10.62 -26.55 -5.49
C HIS A 166 9.64 -25.73 -4.63
N VAL A 167 8.53 -25.25 -5.20
CA VAL A 167 7.50 -24.47 -4.48
C VAL A 167 6.73 -25.33 -3.47
N LYS A 168 6.65 -26.65 -3.65
CA LYS A 168 6.09 -27.55 -2.63
C LYS A 168 6.93 -27.61 -1.35
N ARG A 169 8.24 -27.36 -1.43
CA ARG A 169 9.14 -27.28 -0.27
C ARG A 169 9.15 -25.90 0.38
N ALA A 170 8.72 -24.85 -0.33
CA ALA A 170 8.65 -23.47 0.17
C ALA A 170 7.22 -23.05 0.58
N GLN A 171 6.32 -24.01 0.84
CA GLN A 171 4.96 -23.71 1.28
C GLN A 171 4.97 -23.01 2.64
N LYS A 172 4.34 -21.84 2.73
CA LYS A 172 4.12 -21.12 3.99
C LYS A 172 2.68 -21.21 4.46
N TYR A 173 2.50 -20.94 5.75
CA TYR A 173 1.21 -20.91 6.41
C TYR A 173 1.04 -19.57 7.13
N VAL A 174 -0.17 -19.02 7.07
CA VAL A 174 -0.58 -17.87 7.87
C VAL A 174 -1.44 -18.36 9.03
N ILE A 175 -0.97 -18.14 10.25
CA ILE A 175 -1.75 -18.32 11.48
C ILE A 175 -2.37 -16.96 11.82
N THR A 176 -3.66 -16.96 12.12
CA THR A 176 -4.40 -15.76 12.52
C THR A 176 -4.85 -15.90 13.96
N LEU A 177 -4.44 -14.97 14.81
CA LEU A 177 -4.90 -14.86 16.19
C LEU A 177 -5.69 -13.55 16.33
N ASP A 178 -7.00 -13.65 16.53
CA ASP A 178 -7.84 -12.48 16.79
C ASP A 178 -7.80 -12.14 18.29
N LEU A 179 -6.98 -11.15 18.64
CA LEU A 179 -6.75 -10.76 20.03
C LEU A 179 -7.95 -10.04 20.65
N THR A 180 -8.93 -9.60 19.84
CA THR A 180 -10.16 -8.95 20.30
C THR A 180 -11.29 -9.95 20.57
N SER A 181 -11.15 -11.18 20.11
CA SER A 181 -12.15 -12.23 20.34
C SER A 181 -12.22 -12.64 21.82
N SER A 182 -13.39 -13.16 22.24
CA SER A 182 -13.60 -13.66 23.61
C SER A 182 -12.54 -14.70 24.02
N ALA A 183 -12.03 -15.47 23.05
CA ALA A 183 -10.97 -16.45 23.27
C ALA A 183 -9.66 -15.86 23.81
N PHE A 184 -9.45 -14.54 23.74
CA PHE A 184 -8.28 -13.85 24.28
C PHE A 184 -8.61 -12.77 25.32
N THR A 185 -9.85 -12.26 25.32
CA THR A 185 -10.31 -11.15 26.19
C THR A 185 -11.03 -11.58 27.47
N GLU A 186 -11.40 -12.86 27.63
CA GLU A 186 -12.07 -13.36 28.84
C GLU A 186 -11.34 -12.96 30.14
N GLU A 187 -12.07 -12.33 31.06
CA GLU A 187 -11.57 -11.91 32.38
C GLU A 187 -11.40 -13.13 33.30
N GLY A 188 -10.15 -13.55 33.51
CA GLY A 188 -9.80 -14.69 34.34
C GLY A 188 -8.60 -15.49 33.81
N GLY A 189 -8.45 -16.72 34.29
CA GLY A 189 -7.46 -17.66 33.76
C GLY A 189 -7.89 -18.20 32.40
N ASN A 190 -7.19 -17.81 31.34
CA ASN A 190 -7.49 -18.23 29.98
C ASN A 190 -6.50 -19.31 29.52
N THR A 191 -6.87 -20.57 29.73
CA THR A 191 -6.01 -21.73 29.41
C THR A 191 -5.63 -21.81 27.94
N PHE A 192 -6.48 -21.31 27.03
CA PHE A 192 -6.19 -21.26 25.61
C PHE A 192 -5.11 -20.23 25.30
N ARG A 193 -5.28 -18.99 25.78
CA ARG A 193 -4.28 -17.92 25.64
C ARG A 193 -2.95 -18.33 26.25
N ASP A 194 -2.96 -18.92 27.44
CA ASP A 194 -1.74 -19.37 28.12
C ASP A 194 -1.02 -20.48 27.34
N ARG A 195 -1.79 -21.40 26.75
CA ARG A 195 -1.25 -22.43 25.83
C ARG A 195 -0.61 -21.77 24.59
N VAL A 196 -1.29 -20.82 23.96
CA VAL A 196 -0.76 -20.13 22.77
C VAL A 196 0.50 -19.34 23.15
N ARG A 197 0.47 -18.57 24.24
CA ARG A 197 1.61 -17.81 24.77
C ARG A 197 2.82 -18.72 24.99
N LYS A 198 2.62 -19.88 25.64
CA LYS A 198 3.66 -20.88 25.84
C LYS A 198 4.19 -21.46 24.53
N CYS A 199 3.32 -21.74 23.56
CA CYS A 199 3.74 -22.23 22.25
C CYS A 199 4.60 -21.20 21.50
N LEU A 200 4.19 -19.93 21.47
CA LEU A 200 4.93 -18.87 20.78
C LEU A 200 6.29 -18.65 21.44
N ASN A 201 6.33 -18.48 22.76
CA ASN A 201 7.57 -18.21 23.50
C ASN A 201 8.59 -19.38 23.43
N SER A 202 8.12 -20.64 23.35
CA SER A 202 9.03 -21.80 23.31
C SER A 202 9.50 -22.21 21.91
N LYS A 203 8.81 -21.78 20.85
CA LYS A 203 9.01 -22.31 19.49
C LYS A 203 9.28 -21.25 18.44
N LEU A 204 9.11 -19.97 18.76
CA LEU A 204 9.47 -18.86 17.89
C LEU A 204 10.60 -18.07 18.53
N GLU A 205 11.56 -17.67 17.71
CA GLU A 205 12.60 -16.75 18.12
C GLU A 205 12.06 -15.33 18.24
N ASP A 206 12.79 -14.48 18.96
CA ASP A 206 12.49 -13.06 19.06
C ASP A 206 12.58 -12.40 17.68
N LEU A 207 11.57 -11.60 17.35
CA LEU A 207 11.53 -10.85 16.10
C LEU A 207 11.96 -9.40 16.35
N ASP A 208 12.74 -8.87 15.42
CA ASP A 208 12.90 -7.43 15.27
C ASP A 208 11.60 -6.88 14.67
N MET A 209 10.97 -5.92 15.34
CA MET A 209 9.65 -5.41 14.98
C MET A 209 9.63 -3.89 14.99
N LEU A 210 8.87 -3.31 14.05
CA LEU A 210 8.46 -1.91 14.06
C LEU A 210 7.02 -1.85 14.55
N LEU A 211 6.72 -0.99 15.52
CA LEU A 211 5.35 -0.90 16.03
C LEU A 211 4.97 0.49 16.53
N CYS A 212 3.71 0.86 16.38
CA CYS A 212 3.13 2.08 16.94
C CYS A 212 1.68 1.85 17.35
N ALA A 213 1.17 2.69 18.26
CA ALA A 213 -0.20 2.63 18.73
C ALA A 213 -0.86 3.99 18.59
N TYR A 214 -2.16 3.96 18.30
CA TYR A 214 -3.01 5.13 18.18
C TYR A 214 -4.21 4.98 19.11
N ASN A 215 -4.68 6.08 19.68
CA ASN A 215 -5.93 6.11 20.43
C ASN A 215 -7.15 6.22 19.49
N GLN A 216 -8.36 6.14 20.05
CA GLN A 216 -9.62 6.34 19.31
C GLN A 216 -9.70 7.68 18.53
N ARG A 217 -8.92 8.68 18.97
CA ARG A 217 -8.88 10.02 18.36
C ARG A 217 -7.83 10.15 17.25
N GLY A 218 -7.14 9.07 16.89
CA GLY A 218 -6.10 9.08 15.86
C GLY A 218 -4.79 9.75 16.30
N SER A 219 -4.54 9.91 17.60
CA SER A 219 -3.26 10.42 18.11
C SER A 219 -2.34 9.28 18.53
N ALA A 220 -1.04 9.42 18.23
CA ALA A 220 -0.02 8.45 18.63
C ALA A 220 0.05 8.31 20.16
N ARG A 221 0.15 7.07 20.64
CA ARG A 221 0.17 6.70 22.07
C ARG A 221 1.42 5.89 22.39
N THR A 222 1.96 6.09 23.59
CA THR A 222 3.09 5.30 24.10
C THR A 222 2.66 3.89 24.51
N ILE A 223 3.54 2.91 24.27
CA ILE A 223 3.25 1.50 24.52
C ILE A 223 4.09 1.00 25.68
N LEU A 224 3.42 0.34 26.63
CA LEU A 224 4.04 -0.44 27.69
C LEU A 224 4.28 -1.86 27.17
N PHE A 225 5.51 -2.35 27.28
CA PHE A 225 5.90 -3.62 26.69
C PHE A 225 6.10 -4.71 27.74
N GLY A 226 5.22 -5.71 27.69
CA GLY A 226 5.17 -6.76 28.70
C GLY A 226 4.55 -6.27 30.00
N ASP A 227 4.54 -7.15 31.00
CA ASP A 227 3.87 -6.90 32.26
C ASP A 227 4.67 -5.93 33.17
N ASP A 228 6.00 -5.91 33.02
CA ASP A 228 6.93 -5.10 33.85
C ASP A 228 7.66 -3.97 33.08
N ASP A 229 7.31 -3.77 31.80
CA ASP A 229 7.86 -2.71 30.93
C ASP A 229 9.39 -2.71 30.77
N GLN A 230 10.04 -3.87 30.94
CA GLN A 230 11.51 -4.03 30.90
C GLN A 230 12.08 -4.30 29.50
N ILE A 231 11.23 -4.46 28.48
CA ILE A 231 11.71 -4.87 27.15
C ILE A 231 12.47 -3.69 26.50
N PRO A 232 13.75 -3.87 26.10
CA PRO A 232 14.53 -2.83 25.44
C PRO A 232 13.87 -2.35 24.15
N ARG A 233 13.84 -1.03 23.95
CA ARG A 233 13.19 -0.39 22.80
C ARG A 233 13.94 0.86 22.37
N SER A 234 13.90 1.13 21.08
CA SER A 234 14.32 2.41 20.50
C SER A 234 13.09 3.15 20.02
N ARG A 235 12.86 4.38 20.50
CA ARG A 235 11.81 5.25 19.99
C ARG A 235 12.36 6.08 18.83
N VAL A 236 11.69 6.03 17.69
CA VAL A 236 12.08 6.76 16.49
C VAL A 236 10.98 7.76 16.14
N GLU A 237 11.35 9.04 16.10
CA GLU A 237 10.46 10.12 15.68
C GLU A 237 10.35 10.17 14.15
N LEU A 238 9.12 10.38 13.67
CA LEU A 238 8.81 10.58 12.26
C LEU A 238 9.08 12.05 11.91
N ASN A 239 10.31 12.32 11.46
CA ASN A 239 10.71 13.65 11.05
C ASN A 239 10.46 13.86 9.55
N ALA A 240 9.87 15.01 9.22
CA ALA A 240 9.68 15.43 7.85
C ALA A 240 11.02 15.84 7.22
N LYS A 241 11.30 15.36 6.00
CA LYS A 241 12.39 15.85 5.15
C LYS A 241 11.78 16.68 4.02
N ILE A 242 12.11 17.97 3.99
CA ILE A 242 11.69 18.88 2.92
C ILE A 242 12.77 18.95 1.85
N THR A 243 12.37 18.87 0.58
CA THR A 243 13.25 19.12 -0.58
C THR A 243 12.55 20.04 -1.55
N THR A 244 13.22 21.09 -2.02
CA THR A 244 12.68 22.00 -3.04
C THR A 244 13.51 21.88 -4.31
N PHE A 245 12.83 21.68 -5.43
CA PHE A 245 13.43 21.67 -6.77
C PHE A 245 13.03 22.96 -7.49
N SER A 246 14.02 23.69 -7.99
CA SER A 246 13.83 24.91 -8.78
C SER A 246 13.99 24.65 -10.28
N ASP A 247 13.52 25.61 -11.08
CA ASP A 247 13.67 25.63 -12.53
C ASP A 247 13.03 24.41 -13.22
N VAL A 248 11.99 23.86 -12.59
CA VAL A 248 11.26 22.68 -13.04
C VAL A 248 10.18 23.08 -14.03
N PHE A 249 9.96 22.24 -15.04
CA PHE A 249 8.79 22.33 -15.90
C PHE A 249 7.59 21.66 -15.21
N LEU A 250 6.69 22.49 -14.68
CA LEU A 250 5.58 22.06 -13.84
C LEU A 250 4.32 21.78 -14.67
N PRO A 251 3.78 20.55 -14.69
CA PRO A 251 2.55 20.25 -15.41
C PRO A 251 1.33 20.97 -14.82
N LYS A 252 0.51 21.56 -15.68
CA LYS A 252 -0.76 22.19 -15.30
C LYS A 252 -1.91 21.17 -15.18
N PHE A 253 -1.83 20.26 -14.21
CA PHE A 253 -2.83 19.18 -14.05
C PHE A 253 -4.28 19.71 -13.92
N GLY A 254 -4.51 20.73 -13.09
CA GLY A 254 -5.86 21.27 -12.85
C GLY A 254 -6.51 21.84 -14.12
N ALA A 255 -5.76 22.60 -14.92
CA ALA A 255 -6.26 23.15 -16.18
C ALA A 255 -6.63 22.03 -17.17
N PHE A 256 -5.72 21.07 -17.34
CA PHE A 256 -5.92 19.94 -18.26
C PHE A 256 -7.15 19.11 -17.92
N TYR A 257 -7.31 18.68 -16.66
CA TYR A 257 -8.45 17.84 -16.28
C TYR A 257 -9.79 18.61 -16.26
N THR A 258 -9.76 19.92 -16.00
CA THR A 258 -10.94 20.78 -16.14
C THR A 258 -11.41 20.86 -17.59
N GLU A 259 -10.48 21.03 -18.54
CA GLU A 259 -10.79 21.07 -19.98
C GLU A 259 -11.28 19.71 -20.49
N LEU A 260 -10.65 18.62 -20.07
CA LEU A 260 -11.04 17.26 -20.44
C LEU A 260 -12.46 16.92 -19.93
N GLY A 261 -12.83 17.38 -18.73
CA GLY A 261 -14.16 17.16 -18.16
C GLY A 261 -15.27 18.05 -18.76
N ALA A 262 -14.93 19.11 -19.49
CA ALA A 262 -15.91 20.05 -20.06
C ALA A 262 -16.46 19.61 -21.43
N ASN A 263 -15.80 18.66 -22.11
CA ASN A 263 -16.13 18.24 -23.46
C ASN A 263 -16.89 16.91 -23.48
N GLU A 264 -18.23 16.94 -23.35
CA GLU A 264 -19.06 15.73 -23.36
C GLU A 264 -19.19 15.06 -24.76
N GLU A 265 -18.72 15.71 -25.83
CA GLU A 265 -18.91 15.28 -27.22
C GLU A 265 -17.96 14.15 -27.67
N HIS A 266 -16.86 13.87 -26.94
CA HIS A 266 -15.77 12.95 -27.34
C HIS A 266 -15.43 11.83 -26.34
N ALA A 267 -16.42 11.34 -25.59
CA ALA A 267 -16.25 10.44 -24.45
C ALA A 267 -15.36 9.17 -24.65
N GLU A 268 -15.26 8.60 -25.87
CA GLU A 268 -14.34 7.47 -26.15
C GLU A 268 -12.88 7.92 -26.35
N GLU A 269 -12.64 9.00 -27.08
CA GLU A 269 -11.30 9.58 -27.31
C GLU A 269 -10.75 10.23 -26.02
N ASP A 270 -11.64 10.81 -25.21
CA ASP A 270 -11.33 11.36 -23.90
C ASP A 270 -10.90 10.26 -22.91
N GLY A 271 -11.39 9.03 -23.07
CA GLY A 271 -11.03 7.89 -22.23
C GLY A 271 -9.57 7.45 -22.39
N ASP A 272 -9.08 7.33 -23.63
CA ASP A 272 -7.68 6.98 -23.91
C ASP A 272 -6.74 8.12 -23.55
N THR A 273 -7.18 9.37 -23.78
CA THR A 273 -6.44 10.58 -23.38
C THR A 273 -6.33 10.70 -21.86
N LEU A 274 -7.41 10.43 -21.12
CA LEU A 274 -7.41 10.38 -19.65
C LEU A 274 -6.45 9.32 -19.14
N ARG A 275 -6.49 8.11 -19.71
CA ARG A 275 -5.60 7.01 -19.30
C ARG A 275 -4.13 7.36 -19.52
N THR A 276 -3.79 7.93 -20.68
CA THR A 276 -2.42 8.29 -21.05
C THR A 276 -1.90 9.41 -20.14
N SER A 277 -2.68 10.48 -19.98
CA SER A 277 -2.32 11.61 -19.11
C SER A 277 -2.12 11.20 -17.65
N LEU A 278 -2.96 10.30 -17.10
CA LEU A 278 -2.80 9.80 -15.73
C LEU A 278 -1.52 8.96 -15.56
N GLN A 279 -1.14 8.19 -16.57
CA GLN A 279 0.13 7.46 -16.57
C GLN A 279 1.32 8.43 -16.60
N GLU A 280 1.26 9.44 -17.47
CA GLU A 280 2.29 10.49 -17.55
C GLU A 280 2.41 11.28 -16.25
N ALA A 281 1.29 11.63 -15.60
CA ALA A 281 1.28 12.28 -14.29
C ALA A 281 1.91 11.38 -13.21
N TYR A 282 1.59 10.08 -13.23
CA TYR A 282 2.18 9.11 -12.30
C TYR A 282 3.70 8.97 -12.50
N ASP A 283 4.16 8.86 -13.74
CA ASP A 283 5.58 8.75 -14.08
C ASP A 283 6.34 10.04 -13.73
N TRP A 284 5.74 11.21 -13.98
CA TRP A 284 6.32 12.50 -13.61
C TRP A 284 6.42 12.68 -12.10
N LEU A 285 5.41 12.30 -11.32
CA LEU A 285 5.50 12.28 -9.85
C LEU A 285 6.59 11.31 -9.37
N GLY A 286 6.77 10.17 -10.07
CA GLY A 286 7.88 9.25 -9.85
C GLY A 286 9.25 9.88 -10.06
N LEU A 287 9.43 10.71 -11.09
CA LEU A 287 10.66 11.47 -11.32
C LEU A 287 10.98 12.42 -10.16
N VAL A 288 9.96 13.12 -9.67
CA VAL A 288 10.09 14.01 -8.51
C VAL A 288 10.50 13.21 -7.27
N ALA A 289 9.87 12.06 -7.02
CA ALA A 289 10.21 11.18 -5.90
C ALA A 289 11.65 10.64 -5.97
N CYS A 290 12.12 10.31 -7.18
CA CYS A 290 13.49 9.87 -7.43
C CYS A 290 14.52 11.00 -7.36
N GLY A 291 14.09 12.27 -7.36
CA GLY A 291 14.99 13.43 -7.33
C GLY A 291 15.80 13.59 -8.61
N LEU A 292 15.25 13.19 -9.76
CA LEU A 292 15.92 13.26 -11.07
C LEU A 292 15.82 14.68 -11.64
N THR A 293 16.53 15.62 -11.01
CA THR A 293 16.43 17.06 -11.29
C THR A 293 16.70 17.42 -12.75
N ASP A 294 17.67 16.80 -13.40
CA ASP A 294 18.01 17.09 -14.80
C ASP A 294 16.81 16.84 -15.75
N LEU A 295 16.05 15.76 -15.51
CA LEU A 295 14.85 15.44 -16.29
C LEU A 295 13.70 16.41 -15.97
N LEU A 296 13.54 16.80 -14.71
CA LEU A 296 12.54 17.81 -14.30
C LEU A 296 12.82 19.19 -14.93
N GLN A 297 14.08 19.52 -15.15
CA GLN A 297 14.55 20.75 -15.80
C GLN A 297 14.63 20.60 -17.34
N ARG A 298 14.19 19.47 -17.89
CA ARG A 298 14.26 19.14 -19.33
C ARG A 298 15.66 19.30 -19.93
N GLN A 299 16.68 19.10 -19.12
CA GLN A 299 18.05 19.05 -19.61
C GLN A 299 18.21 17.75 -20.40
N LYS A 300 18.76 17.87 -21.62
CA LYS A 300 18.94 16.71 -22.51
C LYS A 300 19.92 15.74 -21.83
N PRO A 301 19.51 14.52 -21.44
CA PRO A 301 20.47 13.52 -21.00
C PRO A 301 21.45 13.24 -22.15
N GLU A 302 22.69 12.86 -21.83
CA GLU A 302 23.66 12.47 -22.86
C GLU A 302 23.03 11.41 -23.80
N GLU A 303 23.20 11.60 -25.13
CA GLU A 303 22.49 10.82 -26.18
C GLU A 303 22.65 9.29 -26.08
N TYR A 304 23.59 8.82 -25.26
CA TYR A 304 23.91 7.40 -25.09
C TYR A 304 23.35 6.78 -23.80
N VAL A 305 22.63 7.53 -22.94
CA VAL A 305 22.36 7.12 -21.55
C VAL A 305 20.88 6.84 -21.24
N SER A 306 19.92 7.56 -21.83
CA SER A 306 18.49 7.36 -21.54
C SER A 306 17.59 7.72 -22.72
N THR A 307 16.68 6.81 -23.11
CA THR A 307 15.56 7.12 -24.02
C THR A 307 14.36 7.70 -23.30
N PHE A 308 14.36 7.67 -21.96
CA PHE A 308 13.29 8.25 -21.16
C PHE A 308 13.54 9.74 -21.00
N THR A 309 12.64 10.54 -21.56
CA THR A 309 12.69 12.01 -21.52
C THR A 309 12.07 12.55 -20.24
N GLY A 310 11.13 11.81 -19.62
CA GLY A 310 10.44 12.24 -18.42
C GLY A 310 9.53 13.46 -18.60
N ILE A 311 9.33 13.87 -19.85
CA ILE A 311 8.47 15.00 -20.23
C ILE A 311 7.09 14.42 -20.53
N PRO A 312 6.04 14.83 -19.81
CA PRO A 312 4.70 14.43 -20.18
C PRO A 312 4.28 15.17 -21.45
N ASP A 313 3.74 14.44 -22.43
CA ASP A 313 3.33 14.99 -23.73
C ASP A 313 1.91 15.58 -23.68
N SER A 314 1.08 15.12 -22.73
CA SER A 314 -0.33 15.53 -22.61
C SER A 314 -0.51 16.91 -21.97
N PHE A 315 0.44 17.37 -21.14
CA PHE A 315 0.26 18.56 -20.32
C PHE A 315 1.03 19.78 -20.85
N GLU A 316 0.37 20.93 -20.88
CA GLU A 316 1.08 22.21 -20.88
C GLU A 316 1.87 22.33 -19.57
N CYS A 317 3.15 22.71 -19.67
CA CYS A 317 4.02 22.87 -18.52
C CYS A 317 4.46 24.32 -18.35
N GLU A 318 4.43 24.81 -17.11
CA GLU A 318 4.99 26.11 -16.75
C GLU A 318 6.50 25.98 -16.56
N PRO A 319 7.32 26.71 -17.34
CA PRO A 319 8.77 26.77 -17.12
C PRO A 319 9.11 27.57 -15.85
N ASP A 320 10.38 27.53 -15.45
CA ASP A 320 10.94 28.34 -14.36
C ASP A 320 10.15 28.24 -13.04
N SER A 321 9.53 27.08 -12.82
CA SER A 321 8.67 26.82 -11.66
C SER A 321 9.43 26.07 -10.57
N GLU A 322 8.82 26.00 -9.38
CA GLU A 322 9.36 25.21 -8.27
C GLU A 322 8.34 24.20 -7.77
N ILE A 323 8.87 23.08 -7.25
CA ILE A 323 8.08 22.06 -6.56
C ILE A 323 8.78 21.69 -5.27
N THR A 324 8.03 21.68 -4.17
CA THR A 324 8.53 21.27 -2.86
C THR A 324 7.93 19.93 -2.49
N THR A 325 8.76 18.98 -2.06
CA THR A 325 8.30 17.72 -1.48
C THR A 325 8.51 17.68 0.02
N VAL A 326 7.59 17.01 0.71
CA VAL A 326 7.72 16.69 2.13
C VAL A 326 7.63 15.17 2.29
N ARG A 327 8.70 14.57 2.81
CA ARG A 327 8.84 13.11 2.93
C ARG A 327 8.98 12.66 4.37
N TRP A 328 8.22 11.65 4.76
CA TRP A 328 8.40 10.89 6.00
C TRP A 328 8.79 9.45 5.68
N ARG A 329 9.65 8.85 6.51
CA ARG A 329 10.05 7.44 6.41
C ARG A 329 10.07 6.77 7.77
N GLY A 330 9.72 5.50 7.81
CA GLY A 330 9.64 4.70 9.03
C GLY A 330 8.39 3.83 9.01
N LEU A 331 7.80 3.57 10.18
CA LEU A 331 6.46 2.99 10.27
C LEU A 331 5.41 4.10 10.32
N LEU A 332 4.68 4.26 9.23
CA LEU A 332 3.62 5.23 9.06
C LEU A 332 2.26 4.50 9.12
N ALA A 333 1.47 4.77 10.15
CA ALA A 333 0.14 4.21 10.30
C ALA A 333 -0.89 4.97 9.45
N ALA A 334 -1.99 4.30 9.11
CA ALA A 334 -3.07 4.92 8.34
C ALA A 334 -3.60 6.24 8.93
N PRO A 335 -3.82 6.40 10.26
CA PRO A 335 -4.29 7.68 10.82
C PRO A 335 -3.34 8.87 10.55
N PHE A 336 -2.03 8.61 10.55
CA PHE A 336 -1.04 9.63 10.20
C PHE A 336 -1.19 10.04 8.72
N CYS A 337 -1.30 9.05 7.82
CA CYS A 337 -1.49 9.30 6.40
C CYS A 337 -2.79 10.09 6.12
N SER A 338 -3.89 9.72 6.79
CA SER A 338 -5.18 10.44 6.70
C SER A 338 -5.04 11.89 7.13
N THR A 339 -4.36 12.15 8.25
CA THR A 339 -4.14 13.52 8.76
C THR A 339 -3.38 14.39 7.75
N ILE A 340 -2.33 13.85 7.14
CA ILE A 340 -1.57 14.56 6.09
C ILE A 340 -2.45 14.80 4.86
N VAL A 341 -3.17 13.79 4.38
CA VAL A 341 -4.08 13.90 3.24
C VAL A 341 -5.13 14.99 3.46
N GLU A 342 -5.78 15.04 4.63
CA GLU A 342 -6.78 16.07 4.94
C GLU A 342 -6.18 17.48 4.98
N LYS A 343 -4.96 17.64 5.52
CA LYS A 343 -4.27 18.95 5.53
C LYS A 343 -3.95 19.42 4.11
N VAL A 344 -3.46 18.51 3.26
CA VAL A 344 -3.15 18.80 1.85
C VAL A 344 -4.42 19.13 1.07
N GLN A 345 -5.48 18.33 1.24
CA GLN A 345 -6.80 18.57 0.65
C GLN A 345 -7.33 19.96 1.02
N ARG A 346 -7.25 20.35 2.31
CA ARG A 346 -7.69 21.68 2.76
C ARG A 346 -6.90 22.81 2.08
N ALA A 347 -5.59 22.66 1.90
CA ALA A 347 -4.77 23.66 1.22
C ALA A 347 -5.21 23.83 -0.25
N VAL A 348 -5.43 22.72 -0.97
CA VAL A 348 -5.91 22.76 -2.37
C VAL A 348 -7.32 23.36 -2.46
N ASN A 349 -8.26 22.91 -1.62
CA ASN A 349 -9.65 23.40 -1.63
C ASN A 349 -9.79 24.88 -1.23
N SER A 350 -8.86 25.40 -0.42
CA SER A 350 -8.82 26.83 -0.08
C SER A 350 -8.25 27.71 -1.19
N GLY A 351 -7.72 27.12 -2.26
CA GLY A 351 -7.03 27.82 -3.34
C GLY A 351 -5.60 28.24 -3.02
N GLU A 352 -5.03 27.80 -1.88
CA GLU A 352 -3.62 28.03 -1.55
C GLU A 352 -2.69 27.32 -2.55
N LEU A 353 -3.09 26.15 -3.03
CA LEU A 353 -2.35 25.34 -3.98
C LEU A 353 -3.21 25.06 -5.23
N PRO A 354 -2.64 25.12 -6.45
CA PRO A 354 -3.37 24.81 -7.68
C PRO A 354 -3.73 23.33 -7.80
N TRP A 355 -2.93 22.46 -7.18
CA TRP A 355 -3.14 21.02 -7.01
C TRP A 355 -2.12 20.53 -5.98
N ALA A 356 -2.27 19.31 -5.49
CA ALA A 356 -1.22 18.63 -4.72
C ALA A 356 -1.30 17.12 -4.95
N ALA A 357 -0.21 16.41 -4.72
CA ALA A 357 -0.23 14.96 -4.75
C ALA A 357 0.31 14.37 -3.44
N VAL A 358 -0.18 13.19 -3.07
CA VAL A 358 0.33 12.40 -1.94
C VAL A 358 0.57 10.98 -2.43
N THR A 359 1.81 10.52 -2.40
CA THR A 359 2.16 9.13 -2.67
C THR A 359 2.57 8.44 -1.39
N VAL A 360 2.01 7.25 -1.15
CA VAL A 360 2.31 6.42 0.01
C VAL A 360 2.76 5.05 -0.46
N TRP A 361 3.93 4.63 0.01
CA TRP A 361 4.52 3.32 -0.27
C TRP A 361 4.43 2.41 0.95
N GLY A 362 3.94 1.20 0.74
CA GLY A 362 3.96 0.13 1.74
C GLY A 362 5.35 -0.45 1.92
N PHE A 363 5.47 -1.34 2.91
CA PHE A 363 6.66 -2.17 3.04
C PHE A 363 6.64 -3.28 1.99
N PRO A 364 7.77 -3.60 1.34
CA PRO A 364 7.87 -4.77 0.46
C PRO A 364 7.72 -6.09 1.23
N ASP A 365 8.11 -6.10 2.51
CA ASP A 365 8.11 -7.27 3.39
C ASP A 365 6.75 -7.52 4.08
N VAL A 366 5.69 -6.87 3.63
CA VAL A 366 4.34 -7.03 4.19
C VAL A 366 3.54 -8.01 3.36
N PHE A 367 3.08 -9.09 4.00
CA PHE A 367 2.29 -10.14 3.34
C PHE A 367 0.78 -9.88 3.34
N VAL A 368 0.29 -8.87 4.05
CA VAL A 368 -1.09 -8.35 3.98
C VAL A 368 -1.10 -6.81 3.97
N PRO A 369 -0.89 -6.16 2.82
CA PRO A 369 -0.82 -4.70 2.73
C PRO A 369 -2.19 -4.04 2.70
N TRP A 370 -3.18 -4.70 2.10
CA TRP A 370 -4.53 -4.16 1.94
C TRP A 370 -5.54 -4.95 2.77
N VAL A 371 -6.21 -4.25 3.68
CA VAL A 371 -7.28 -4.76 4.52
C VAL A 371 -8.57 -4.05 4.12
N GLN A 372 -9.55 -4.78 3.59
CA GLN A 372 -10.85 -4.20 3.27
C GLN A 372 -11.86 -4.53 4.37
N SER A 373 -12.46 -3.47 4.93
CA SER A 373 -13.65 -3.60 5.77
C SER A 373 -14.87 -3.82 4.88
N LYS A 374 -15.57 -4.94 5.02
CA LYS A 374 -16.86 -5.14 4.35
C LYS A 374 -17.94 -4.40 5.11
N THR A 375 -18.43 -3.27 4.57
CA THR A 375 -19.67 -2.64 5.03
C THR A 375 -20.93 -3.32 4.48
N SER A 376 -20.81 -4.29 3.58
CA SER A 376 -21.94 -5.11 3.17
C SER A 376 -22.23 -6.18 4.23
N LYS A 377 -23.31 -6.02 4.99
CA LYS A 377 -23.93 -7.09 5.80
C LYS A 377 -24.08 -8.34 4.92
N SER A 378 -23.18 -9.30 5.04
CA SER A 378 -23.50 -10.65 4.58
C SER A 378 -24.65 -11.18 5.42
N SER A 379 -25.54 -11.95 4.80
CA SER A 379 -26.66 -12.64 5.45
C SER A 379 -26.24 -13.64 6.54
N LYS A 380 -24.93 -13.82 6.76
CA LYS A 380 -24.33 -14.40 7.95
C LYS A 380 -23.60 -13.27 8.68
N GLY A 381 -24.04 -12.94 9.89
CA GLY A 381 -23.67 -11.75 10.66
C GLY A 381 -22.22 -11.66 11.15
N GLU A 382 -21.23 -12.09 10.36
CA GLU A 382 -19.81 -11.87 10.62
C GLU A 382 -19.30 -10.79 9.66
N SER A 383 -18.88 -9.65 10.21
CA SER A 383 -18.13 -8.62 9.49
C SER A 383 -16.71 -9.16 9.22
N GLU A 384 -16.57 -10.05 8.26
CA GLU A 384 -15.26 -10.61 7.91
C GLU A 384 -14.47 -9.60 7.07
N SER A 385 -13.45 -8.98 7.67
CA SER A 385 -12.49 -8.12 6.96
C SER A 385 -11.74 -8.97 5.93
N GLN A 386 -11.88 -8.67 4.64
CA GLN A 386 -11.13 -9.38 3.62
C GLN A 386 -9.70 -8.86 3.56
N ARG A 387 -8.76 -9.74 3.90
CA ARG A 387 -7.32 -9.50 3.77
C ARG A 387 -6.86 -9.84 2.37
N ARG A 388 -5.99 -9.02 1.80
CA ARG A 388 -5.32 -9.33 0.54
C ARG A 388 -3.91 -9.81 0.82
N GLU A 389 -3.66 -11.07 0.51
CA GLU A 389 -2.30 -11.60 0.54
C GLU A 389 -1.48 -10.93 -0.56
N HIS A 390 -0.31 -10.41 -0.19
CA HIS A 390 0.65 -9.82 -1.11
C HIS A 390 1.81 -10.77 -1.36
N GLY A 391 1.88 -11.34 -2.56
CA GLY A 391 2.96 -12.26 -2.91
C GLY A 391 4.14 -11.53 -3.54
N TYR A 392 5.30 -11.55 -2.89
CA TYR A 392 6.53 -10.93 -3.39
C TYR A 392 7.37 -11.91 -4.24
N LEU A 393 6.80 -12.49 -5.31
CA LEU A 393 7.57 -13.34 -6.23
C LEU A 393 8.47 -12.50 -7.18
N GLY A 394 9.40 -11.72 -6.60
CA GLY A 394 10.38 -10.89 -7.29
C GLY A 394 9.97 -9.43 -7.53
N ASN A 395 8.68 -9.08 -7.41
CA ASN A 395 8.18 -7.71 -7.46
C ASN A 395 6.81 -7.61 -6.75
N GLY A 396 6.59 -6.52 -6.03
CA GLY A 396 5.37 -6.26 -5.27
C GLY A 396 5.22 -4.78 -4.94
N SER A 397 4.67 -4.00 -5.87
CA SER A 397 4.27 -2.62 -5.60
C SER A 397 2.96 -2.59 -4.82
N ASN A 398 2.98 -2.02 -3.62
CA ASN A 398 1.81 -1.78 -2.77
C ASN A 398 1.73 -0.30 -2.39
N ASN A 399 1.65 0.56 -3.39
CA ASN A 399 1.60 2.00 -3.18
C ASN A 399 0.31 2.59 -3.76
N TYR A 400 -0.06 3.75 -3.25
CA TYR A 400 -1.15 4.55 -3.81
C TYR A 400 -0.74 6.01 -3.94
N THR A 401 -1.30 6.70 -4.92
CA THR A 401 -1.13 8.13 -5.14
C THR A 401 -2.48 8.80 -5.22
N LEU A 402 -2.68 9.83 -4.42
CA LEU A 402 -3.80 10.75 -4.51
C LEU A 402 -3.33 12.02 -5.22
N LEU A 403 -3.83 12.26 -6.42
CA LEU A 403 -3.71 13.56 -7.10
C LEU A 403 -4.96 14.38 -6.78
N MET A 404 -4.79 15.45 -6.02
CA MET A 404 -5.86 16.32 -5.52
C MET A 404 -5.93 17.58 -6.37
N LEU A 405 -7.12 17.85 -6.88
CA LEU A 405 -7.42 18.99 -7.73
C LEU A 405 -8.35 19.96 -6.98
N PRO A 406 -8.53 21.20 -7.48
CA PRO A 406 -9.52 22.13 -6.93
C PRO A 406 -10.94 21.54 -6.97
N ASN A 407 -11.89 22.18 -6.29
CA ASN A 407 -13.30 21.76 -6.23
C ASN A 407 -13.52 20.38 -5.58
N ASP A 408 -12.65 19.99 -4.66
CA ASP A 408 -12.78 18.75 -3.90
C ASP A 408 -12.65 17.46 -4.74
N GLU A 409 -12.07 17.57 -5.93
CA GLU A 409 -11.86 16.50 -6.90
C GLU A 409 -10.52 15.78 -6.67
N TYR A 410 -10.47 14.47 -6.92
CA TYR A 410 -9.21 13.71 -6.91
C TYR A 410 -9.19 12.54 -7.88
N PHE A 411 -7.98 12.18 -8.29
CA PHE A 411 -7.65 10.87 -8.87
C PHE A 411 -6.87 10.03 -7.86
N MET A 412 -7.28 8.78 -7.66
CA MET A 412 -6.59 7.78 -6.85
C MET A 412 -5.97 6.74 -7.76
N LEU A 413 -4.65 6.60 -7.71
CA LEU A 413 -3.89 5.63 -8.48
C LEU A 413 -3.31 4.59 -7.53
N GLN A 414 -3.82 3.36 -7.54
CA GLN A 414 -3.34 2.25 -6.71
C GLN A 414 -2.51 1.29 -7.53
N ALA A 415 -1.23 1.16 -7.21
CA ALA A 415 -0.36 0.17 -7.78
C ALA A 415 -0.52 -1.16 -7.02
N LEU A 416 -0.70 -2.23 -7.79
CA LEU A 416 -0.84 -3.59 -7.29
C LEU A 416 0.28 -4.47 -7.85
N GLY A 417 0.83 -5.30 -6.96
CA GLY A 417 1.79 -6.32 -7.32
C GLY A 417 1.17 -7.30 -8.33
N PRO A 418 2.00 -7.93 -9.18
CA PRO A 418 1.50 -8.87 -10.19
C PRO A 418 0.67 -10.02 -9.61
N HIS A 419 0.99 -10.44 -8.38
CA HIS A 419 0.35 -11.55 -7.67
C HIS A 419 -0.75 -11.11 -6.70
N ASP A 420 -1.03 -9.80 -6.64
CA ASP A 420 -2.08 -9.25 -5.80
C ASP A 420 -3.44 -9.42 -6.47
N SER A 421 -4.47 -9.68 -5.66
CA SER A 421 -5.85 -9.71 -6.16
C SER A 421 -6.36 -8.28 -6.41
N THR A 422 -6.99 -8.09 -7.58
CA THR A 422 -7.74 -6.87 -7.90
C THR A 422 -9.03 -6.80 -7.09
N VAL A 423 -9.54 -5.58 -6.88
CA VAL A 423 -10.84 -5.31 -6.24
C VAL A 423 -11.99 -5.82 -7.09
#